data_AF-A0A7C8ZCV7-F1
#
_entry.id   AF-A0A7C8ZCV7-F1
#
_cell.length_a   1.000
_cell.length_b   1.000
_cell.length_c   1.000
_cell.angle_alpha   90.00
_cell.angle_beta   90.00
_cell.angle_gamma   90.00
#
_symmetry.space_group_name_H-M   'P 1'
#
loop_
_entity.id
_entity.type
_entity.pdbx_description
1 polymer ?
#
loop_
_entity_poly.entity_id
_entity_poly.type
_entity_poly.pdbx_seq_one_letter_code
_entity_poly.pdbx_strand_id
1 'polypeptide(L)'
;PYNATLSVHQLVENADECMVLDNEALYDICFRTLKLATPTFGDLNHLISATMSGVTCCLRFPGQLNSDLRKLAVNLIPFPRLHFFMVGFAPLTSRGSQQYRALTVPELTQQMWDAKNMMCAA
;
A
#
# COMPACT_ATOMS: atom_id res chain seq x y z
N PRO A 1 21.16 -3.22 -4.88
CA PRO A 1 21.71 -1.84 -4.85
C PRO A 1 21.87 -1.18 -6.23
N TYR A 2 22.69 -1.71 -7.16
CA TYR A 2 22.95 -1.03 -8.45
C TYR A 2 21.68 -0.80 -9.31
N ASN A 3 20.90 -1.85 -9.54
CA ASN A 3 19.67 -1.75 -10.33
C ASN A 3 18.65 -0.79 -9.71
N ALA A 4 18.57 -0.75 -8.38
CA ALA A 4 17.66 0.13 -7.65
C ALA A 4 18.07 1.61 -7.82
N THR A 5 19.36 1.94 -7.74
CA THR A 5 19.83 3.31 -7.95
C THR A 5 19.59 3.77 -9.39
N LEU A 6 19.86 2.91 -10.38
CA LEU A 6 19.60 3.20 -11.78
C LEU A 6 18.10 3.39 -12.07
N SER A 7 17.25 2.52 -11.53
CA SER A 7 15.80 2.63 -11.72
C SER A 7 15.22 3.85 -11.01
N VAL A 8 15.66 4.15 -9.78
CA VAL A 8 15.19 5.33 -9.04
C VAL A 8 15.53 6.61 -9.78
N HIS A 9 16.71 6.72 -10.39
CA HIS A 9 17.06 7.89 -11.22
C HIS A 9 16.05 8.10 -12.36
N GLN A 10 15.67 7.01 -13.06
CA GLN A 10 14.67 7.07 -14.12
C GLN A 10 13.26 7.38 -13.60
N LEU A 11 12.89 6.85 -12.43
CA LEU A 11 11.59 7.12 -11.80
C LEU A 11 11.48 8.58 -11.37
N VAL A 12 12.52 9.15 -10.77
CA VAL A 12 12.54 10.56 -10.33
C VAL A 12 12.33 11.54 -11.48
N GLU A 13 12.82 11.21 -12.68
CA GLU A 13 12.75 12.11 -13.84
C GLU A 13 11.49 11.91 -14.69
N ASN A 14 10.99 10.67 -14.80
CA ASN A 14 9.97 10.34 -15.79
C ASN A 14 8.62 9.88 -15.21
N ALA A 15 8.53 9.64 -13.89
CA ALA A 15 7.27 9.23 -13.26
C ALA A 15 6.60 10.41 -12.56
N ASP A 16 5.28 10.51 -12.69
CA ASP A 16 4.48 11.52 -11.99
C ASP A 16 4.12 11.09 -10.55
N GLU A 17 3.91 9.78 -10.34
CA GLU A 17 3.57 9.18 -9.05
C GLU A 17 4.20 7.79 -8.95
N CYS A 18 4.85 7.50 -7.82
CA CYS A 18 5.46 6.19 -7.56
C CYS A 18 4.92 5.61 -6.25
N MET A 19 4.20 4.49 -6.33
CA MET A 19 3.79 3.73 -5.15
C MET A 19 4.91 2.77 -4.75
N VAL A 20 5.49 2.96 -3.57
CA VAL A 20 6.62 2.15 -3.09
C VAL A 20 6.10 0.93 -2.33
N LEU A 21 6.54 -0.25 -2.76
CA LEU A 21 6.18 -1.54 -2.17
C LEU A 21 7.46 -2.31 -1.88
N ASP A 22 7.68 -2.64 -0.61
CA ASP A 22 8.83 -3.39 -0.14
C ASP A 22 8.44 -4.86 0.12
N ASN A 23 9.15 -5.78 -0.53
CA ASN A 23 8.92 -7.20 -0.38
C ASN A 23 9.17 -7.69 1.06
N GLU A 24 10.12 -7.09 1.78
CA GLU A 24 10.42 -7.49 3.16
C GLU A 24 9.28 -7.08 4.10
N ALA A 25 8.80 -5.83 3.99
CA ALA A 25 7.65 -5.35 4.74
C ALA A 25 6.37 -6.16 4.43
N LEU A 26 6.12 -6.47 3.15
CA LEU A 26 4.99 -7.30 2.73
C LEU A 26 5.08 -8.73 3.29
N TYR A 27 6.29 -9.31 3.30
CA TYR A 27 6.52 -10.63 3.89
C TYR A 27 6.23 -10.61 5.40
N ASP A 28 6.72 -9.59 6.11
CA ASP A 28 6.46 -9.41 7.53
C ASP A 28 4.96 -9.24 7.84
N ILE A 29 4.21 -8.51 7.01
CA ILE A 29 2.74 -8.40 7.15
C ILE A 29 2.07 -9.76 6.96
N CYS A 30 2.44 -10.51 5.91
CA CYS A 30 1.89 -11.83 5.63
C CYS A 30 2.18 -12.82 6.78
N PHE A 31 3.38 -12.80 7.32
CA PHE A 31 3.80 -13.69 8.40
C PHE A 31 3.19 -13.27 9.75
N ARG A 32 3.38 -12.02 10.17
CA ARG A 32 3.03 -11.54 11.51
C ARG A 32 1.54 -11.22 11.65
N THR A 33 0.95 -10.57 10.65
CA THR A 33 -0.43 -10.05 10.70
C THR A 33 -1.43 -11.04 10.11
N LEU A 34 -1.15 -11.61 8.93
CA LEU A 34 -2.04 -12.59 8.30
C LEU A 34 -1.86 -14.02 8.84
N LYS A 35 -0.80 -14.27 9.62
CA LYS A 35 -0.48 -15.56 10.26
C LYS A 35 -0.24 -16.69 9.24
N LEU A 36 0.35 -16.36 8.09
CA LEU A 36 0.77 -17.35 7.11
C LEU A 36 2.12 -17.94 7.54
N ALA A 37 2.18 -19.26 7.78
CA ALA A 37 3.40 -19.93 8.25
C ALA A 37 4.55 -19.86 7.23
N THR A 38 4.22 -19.92 5.94
CA THR A 38 5.18 -19.85 4.83
C THR A 38 4.63 -18.94 3.73
N PRO A 39 4.77 -17.60 3.85
CA PRO A 39 4.31 -16.67 2.82
C PRO A 39 4.98 -16.94 1.47
N THR A 40 4.17 -17.02 0.43
CA THR A 40 4.65 -17.19 -0.95
C THR A 40 4.52 -15.87 -1.73
N PHE A 41 5.21 -15.75 -2.87
CA PHE A 41 4.99 -14.60 -3.77
C PHE A 41 3.54 -14.47 -4.23
N GLY A 42 2.77 -15.56 -4.28
CA GLY A 42 1.34 -15.50 -4.55
C GLY A 42 0.58 -14.72 -3.47
N ASP A 43 0.93 -14.91 -2.20
CA ASP A 43 0.31 -14.19 -1.07
C ASP A 43 0.69 -12.71 -1.06
N LEU A 44 1.96 -12.40 -1.32
CA LEU A 44 2.45 -11.03 -1.45
C LEU A 44 1.74 -10.32 -2.61
N ASN A 45 1.68 -10.95 -3.78
CA ASN A 45 1.00 -10.39 -4.95
C ASN A 45 -0.50 -10.20 -4.73
N HIS A 46 -1.14 -11.09 -3.97
CA HIS A 46 -2.54 -10.91 -3.59
C HIS A 46 -2.72 -9.63 -2.75
N LEU A 47 -1.85 -9.40 -1.76
CA LEU A 47 -1.88 -8.18 -0.94
C LEU A 47 -1.63 -6.92 -1.78
N ILE A 48 -0.64 -6.96 -2.68
CA ILE A 48 -0.36 -5.88 -3.62
C ILE A 48 -1.58 -5.60 -4.49
N SER A 49 -2.22 -6.63 -5.04
CA SER A 49 -3.39 -6.46 -5.90
C SER A 49 -4.58 -5.82 -5.18
N ALA A 50 -4.82 -6.18 -3.91
CA ALA A 50 -5.87 -5.58 -3.10
C ALA A 50 -5.59 -4.09 -2.84
N THR A 51 -4.33 -3.76 -2.56
CA THR A 51 -3.88 -2.39 -2.32
C THR A 51 -4.00 -1.52 -3.58
N MET A 52 -3.52 -2.02 -4.72
CA MET A 52 -3.60 -1.32 -6.01
C MET A 52 -5.05 -1.17 -6.49
N SER A 53 -5.91 -2.15 -6.21
CA SER A 53 -7.35 -2.03 -6.43
C SER A 53 -7.91 -0.87 -5.59
N GLY A 54 -7.50 -0.72 -4.34
CA GLY A 54 -7.87 0.42 -3.48
C GLY A 54 -7.44 1.76 -4.07
N VAL A 55 -6.17 1.89 -4.49
CA VAL A 55 -5.63 3.12 -5.10
C VAL A 55 -6.39 3.52 -6.36
N THR A 56 -6.71 2.55 -7.22
CA THR A 56 -7.43 2.79 -8.50
C THR A 56 -8.96 2.80 -8.36
N CYS A 57 -9.49 2.67 -7.14
CA CYS A 57 -10.94 2.61 -6.90
C CYS A 57 -11.65 3.88 -7.39
N CYS A 58 -11.02 5.05 -7.23
CA CYS A 58 -11.54 6.34 -7.66
C CYS A 58 -11.74 6.48 -9.17
N LEU A 59 -11.02 5.70 -9.98
CA LEU A 59 -11.19 5.66 -11.44
C LEU A 59 -12.29 4.70 -11.88
N ARG A 60 -12.57 3.67 -11.07
CA ARG A 60 -13.49 2.57 -11.42
C ARG A 60 -14.90 2.80 -10.87
N PHE A 61 -15.02 3.51 -9.76
CA PHE A 61 -16.27 3.76 -9.08
C PHE A 61 -16.45 5.25 -8.79
N PRO A 62 -17.68 5.77 -8.92
CA PRO A 62 -17.95 7.17 -8.60
C PRO A 62 -17.73 7.44 -7.10
N GLY A 63 -16.91 8.44 -6.78
CA GLY A 63 -16.57 8.83 -5.41
C GLY A 63 -16.44 10.34 -5.24
N GLN A 64 -16.74 10.84 -4.04
CA GLN A 64 -16.76 12.28 -3.73
C GLN A 64 -15.38 12.89 -3.44
N LEU A 65 -14.39 12.09 -3.02
CA LEU A 65 -13.05 12.53 -2.63
C LEU A 65 -12.00 11.91 -3.56
N ASN A 66 -11.05 12.71 -4.07
CA ASN A 66 -9.95 12.30 -4.95
C ASN A 66 -10.39 11.47 -6.19
N SER A 67 -11.41 11.94 -6.90
CA SER A 67 -12.00 11.28 -8.09
C SER A 67 -11.06 11.11 -9.29
N ASP A 68 -9.80 11.56 -9.20
CA ASP A 68 -8.77 11.43 -10.23
C ASP A 68 -7.40 11.30 -9.53
N LEU A 69 -6.50 10.48 -10.06
CA LEU A 69 -5.12 10.35 -9.58
C LEU A 69 -4.40 11.69 -9.62
N ARG A 70 -4.65 12.54 -10.62
CA ARG A 70 -4.06 13.90 -10.66
C ARG A 70 -4.38 14.74 -9.43
N LYS A 71 -5.54 14.56 -8.79
CA LYS A 71 -5.88 15.24 -7.53
C LYS A 71 -5.10 14.67 -6.35
N LEU A 72 -4.79 13.37 -6.37
CA LEU A 72 -3.91 12.74 -5.38
C LEU A 72 -2.52 13.38 -5.44
N ALA A 73 -1.91 13.46 -6.62
CA ALA A 73 -0.64 14.17 -6.84
C ALA A 73 -0.67 15.61 -6.29
N VAL A 74 -1.65 16.41 -6.72
CA VAL A 74 -1.72 17.84 -6.32
C VAL A 74 -1.84 18.02 -4.80
N ASN A 75 -2.54 17.12 -4.11
CA ASN A 75 -2.77 17.23 -2.67
C ASN A 75 -1.59 16.76 -1.82
N LEU A 76 -0.81 15.79 -2.31
CA LEU A 76 0.18 15.08 -1.51
C LEU A 76 1.63 15.25 -1.97
N ILE A 77 1.87 15.79 -3.17
CA ILE A 77 3.21 16.04 -3.72
C ILE A 77 3.55 17.52 -3.54
N PRO A 78 4.31 17.91 -2.51
CA PRO A 78 4.71 19.31 -2.31
C PRO A 78 5.79 19.77 -3.30
N PHE A 79 6.59 18.83 -3.84
CA PHE A 79 7.68 19.11 -4.76
C PHE A 79 7.77 18.02 -5.85
N PRO A 80 8.06 18.36 -7.12
CA PRO A 80 8.01 17.40 -8.23
C PRO A 80 8.89 16.15 -8.07
N ARG A 81 10.00 16.23 -7.33
CA ARG A 81 10.92 15.10 -7.09
C ARG A 81 10.55 14.25 -5.87
N LEU A 82 9.53 14.66 -5.10
CA LEU A 82 9.04 13.98 -3.90
C LEU A 82 7.67 13.35 -4.17
N HIS A 83 7.61 12.51 -5.20
CA HIS A 83 6.40 11.83 -5.66
C HIS A 83 6.32 10.34 -5.27
N PHE A 84 7.07 9.95 -4.24
CA PHE A 84 7.10 8.58 -3.72
C PHE A 84 6.11 8.41 -2.57
N PHE A 85 5.12 7.56 -2.78
CA PHE A 85 4.07 7.27 -1.81
C PHE A 85 4.39 5.99 -1.04
N MET A 86 4.33 6.09 0.29
CA MET A 86 4.26 4.93 1.16
C MET A 86 2.80 4.51 1.28
N VAL A 87 2.50 3.26 0.94
CA VAL A 87 1.13 2.76 0.95
C VAL A 87 0.88 1.90 2.19
N GLY A 88 -0.30 2.07 2.77
CA GLY A 88 -0.84 1.22 3.83
C GLY A 88 -2.15 0.60 3.38
N PHE A 89 -2.49 -0.55 3.96
CA PHE A 89 -3.78 -1.20 3.70
C PHE A 89 -4.41 -1.66 5.01
N ALA A 90 -5.71 -1.48 5.11
CA ALA A 90 -6.55 -2.04 6.14
C ALA A 90 -7.91 -2.41 5.51
N PRO A 91 -8.56 -3.50 5.95
CA PRO A 91 -8.18 -4.37 7.06
C PRO A 91 -7.10 -5.39 6.72
N LEU A 92 -6.17 -5.62 7.66
CA LEU A 92 -5.24 -6.75 7.64
C LEU A 92 -5.62 -7.71 8.75
N THR A 93 -6.24 -8.83 8.40
CA THR A 93 -6.67 -9.85 9.36
C THR A 93 -6.55 -11.24 8.76
N SER A 94 -6.15 -12.20 9.58
CA SER A 94 -6.01 -13.59 9.16
C SER A 94 -7.34 -14.15 8.66
N ARG A 95 -7.30 -14.96 7.59
CA ARG A 95 -8.49 -15.54 6.95
C ARG A 95 -9.38 -16.31 7.94
N GLY A 96 -8.78 -17.01 8.91
CA GLY A 96 -9.52 -17.76 9.93
C GLY A 96 -10.22 -16.90 10.98
N SER A 97 -9.77 -15.65 11.18
CA SER A 97 -10.34 -14.73 12.17
C SER A 97 -11.26 -13.68 11.56
N GLN A 98 -11.31 -13.57 10.24
CA GLN A 98 -12.12 -12.59 9.51
C GLN A 98 -13.61 -12.65 9.88
N GLN A 99 -14.19 -13.86 9.95
CA GLN A 99 -15.61 -14.03 10.23
C GLN A 99 -16.00 -13.69 11.68
N TYR A 100 -15.04 -13.70 12.59
CA TYR A 100 -15.28 -13.51 14.03
C TYR A 100 -14.95 -12.09 14.51
N ARG A 101 -14.52 -11.20 13.61
CA ARG A 101 -14.12 -9.83 13.95
C ARG A 101 -15.10 -8.83 13.34
N ALA A 102 -15.86 -8.14 14.19
CA ALA A 102 -16.56 -6.93 13.79
C ALA A 102 -15.51 -5.81 13.63
N LEU A 103 -15.44 -5.22 12.44
CA LEU A 103 -14.51 -4.13 12.15
C LEU A 103 -15.23 -2.80 12.28
N THR A 104 -14.70 -1.91 13.12
CA THR A 104 -15.20 -0.54 13.25
C THR A 104 -14.28 0.45 12.53
N VAL A 105 -14.83 1.59 12.11
CA VAL A 105 -14.05 2.65 11.42
C VAL A 105 -12.86 3.15 12.26
N PRO A 106 -12.97 3.37 13.58
CA PRO A 106 -11.82 3.75 14.40
C PRO A 106 -10.71 2.69 14.42
N GLU A 107 -11.06 1.40 14.49
CA GLU A 107 -10.08 0.32 14.47
C GLU A 107 -9.34 0.21 13.13
N LEU A 108 -10.07 0.37 12.02
CA LEU A 108 -9.46 0.38 10.69
C LEU A 108 -8.50 1.56 10.54
N THR A 109 -8.92 2.73 11.00
CA THR A 109 -8.07 3.93 10.99
C THR A 109 -6.82 3.71 11.84
N GLN A 110 -6.96 3.15 13.04
CA GLN A 110 -5.82 2.85 13.88
C GLN A 110 -4.87 1.84 13.21
N GLN A 111 -5.41 0.84 12.52
CA GLN A 111 -4.63 -0.15 11.80
C GLN A 111 -3.81 0.46 10.65
N MET A 112 -4.37 1.45 9.96
CA MET A 112 -3.69 2.18 8.87
C MET A 112 -2.43 2.92 9.33
N TRP A 113 -2.40 3.38 10.58
CA TRP A 113 -1.27 4.13 11.16
C TRP A 113 -0.31 3.25 11.98
N ASP A 114 -0.59 1.95 12.10
CA ASP A 114 0.34 1.03 12.76
C ASP A 114 1.53 0.78 11.83
N ALA A 115 2.73 1.11 12.31
CA ALA A 115 3.98 0.93 11.58
C ALA A 115 4.19 -0.52 11.09
N LYS A 116 3.60 -1.50 11.78
CA LYS A 116 3.68 -2.93 11.39
C LYS A 116 2.90 -3.26 10.12
N ASN A 117 1.99 -2.39 9.70
CA ASN A 117 1.10 -2.59 8.55
C ASN A 117 1.49 -1.70 7.35
N MET A 118 2.55 -0.91 7.47
CA MET A 118 3.11 -0.12 6.39
C MET A 118 3.80 -1.05 5.39
N MET A 119 3.54 -0.86 4.09
CA MET A 119 4.08 -1.72 3.02
C MET A 119 5.48 -1.33 2.56
N CYS A 120 6.09 -0.37 3.23
CA CYS A 120 7.47 0.06 3.02
C CYS A 120 8.10 0.25 4.41
N ALA A 121 9.34 -0.20 4.57
CA ALA A 121 10.13 0.17 5.74
C ALA A 121 10.42 1.69 5.71
N ALA A 122 10.31 2.33 6.88
CA ALA A 122 10.68 3.73 7.09
C ALA A 122 12.11 3.84 7.62
#